data_AF-A0AAV3S027-F1
#
_entry.id   AF-A0AAV3S027-F1
#
_cell.length_a   1.000
_cell.length_b   1.000
_cell.length_c   1.000
_cell.angle_alpha   90.00
_cell.angle_beta   90.00
_cell.angle_gamma   90.00
#
_symmetry.space_group_name_H-M   'P 1'
#
loop_
_entity.id
_entity.type
_entity.pdbx_description
1 polymer ?
#
loop_
_entity_poly.entity_id
_entity_poly.type
_entity_poly.pdbx_seq_one_letter_code
_entity_poly.pdbx_strand_id
1 'polypeptide(L)'
;MGWPAASLFGGRSLTVKITRMGYFWPTLVQDDMGFVKKHDVCQRMGSVQHQLTTSMTPILNLVLFAMWGIDLVGKLLKAKGNLKYTVVAVDYFSKWVEAAPLKRTGSDNIIRFLWKHVATRFGTTHTYIGQFTSV
;
A
#
# COMPACT_ATOMS: atom_id res chain seq x y z
N MET A 1 10.72 -12.36 -41.01
CA MET A 1 11.77 -13.00 -40.19
C MET A 1 11.58 -12.53 -38.75
N GLY A 2 10.91 -13.33 -37.93
CA GLY A 2 10.44 -12.94 -36.60
C GLY A 2 11.50 -13.19 -35.54
N TRP A 3 11.87 -12.15 -34.79
CA TRP A 3 12.76 -12.24 -33.65
C TRP A 3 12.11 -13.03 -32.51
N PRO A 4 12.86 -13.88 -31.78
CA PRO A 4 12.28 -14.73 -30.75
C PRO A 4 11.84 -13.91 -29.54
N ALA A 5 10.53 -13.90 -29.30
CA ALA A 5 9.81 -13.54 -28.07
C ALA A 5 10.67 -12.94 -26.94
N ALA A 6 10.84 -11.62 -27.00
CA ALA A 6 11.38 -10.79 -25.93
C ALA A 6 10.22 -10.13 -25.16
N SER A 7 9.34 -10.93 -24.57
CA SER A 7 8.33 -10.43 -23.64
C SER A 7 8.74 -10.85 -22.23
N LEU A 8 8.99 -9.85 -21.36
CA LEU A 8 9.22 -9.88 -19.89
C LEU A 8 10.63 -9.52 -19.39
N PHE A 9 11.66 -9.42 -20.23
CA PHE A 9 13.02 -9.14 -19.76
C PHE A 9 13.37 -7.65 -19.85
N GLY A 10 13.93 -7.07 -18.78
CA GLY A 10 14.53 -5.73 -18.82
C GLY A 10 15.76 -5.67 -19.74
N GLY A 11 16.14 -4.48 -20.22
CA GLY A 11 17.18 -4.30 -21.25
C GLY A 11 18.49 -5.04 -20.98
N ARG A 12 18.97 -5.03 -19.72
CA ARG A 12 20.18 -5.77 -19.32
C ARG A 12 20.03 -7.30 -19.40
N SER A 13 18.85 -7.81 -19.08
CA SER A 13 18.57 -9.25 -19.15
C SER A 13 18.42 -9.73 -20.60
N LEU A 14 17.96 -8.84 -21.50
CA LEU A 14 17.95 -9.10 -22.93
C LEU A 14 19.38 -9.22 -23.48
N THR A 15 20.27 -8.31 -23.08
CA THR A 15 21.70 -8.33 -23.45
C THR A 15 22.36 -9.63 -23.05
N VAL A 16 22.20 -10.06 -21.80
CA VAL A 16 22.78 -11.32 -21.32
C VAL A 16 22.28 -12.53 -22.13
N LYS A 17 21.01 -12.53 -22.54
CA LYS A 17 20.43 -13.61 -23.34
C LYS A 17 21.01 -13.64 -24.76
N ILE A 18 21.12 -12.49 -25.41
CA ILE A 18 21.67 -12.36 -26.76
C ILE A 18 23.15 -12.74 -26.78
N THR A 19 23.93 -12.31 -25.78
CA THR A 19 25.33 -12.71 -25.63
C THR A 19 25.49 -14.21 -25.41
N ARG A 20 24.62 -14.84 -24.58
CA ARG A 20 24.63 -16.31 -24.38
C ARG A 20 24.27 -17.09 -25.64
N MET A 21 23.53 -16.49 -26.57
CA MET A 21 23.22 -17.08 -27.87
C MET A 21 24.38 -16.92 -28.89
N GLY A 22 25.49 -16.32 -28.49
CA GLY A 22 26.69 -16.16 -29.31
C GLY A 22 26.72 -14.88 -30.16
N TYR A 23 25.74 -13.98 -29.99
CA TYR A 23 25.70 -12.73 -30.73
C TYR A 23 26.30 -11.59 -29.90
N PHE A 24 27.19 -10.81 -30.52
CA PHE A 24 27.86 -9.69 -29.86
C PHE A 24 28.10 -8.54 -30.83
N TRP A 25 27.91 -7.31 -30.35
CA TRP A 25 28.32 -6.08 -31.02
C TRP A 25 28.53 -4.95 -30.00
N PRO A 26 29.31 -3.90 -30.34
CA PRO A 26 29.73 -2.88 -29.36
C PRO A 26 28.57 -2.09 -28.72
N THR A 27 27.45 -1.93 -29.41
CA THR A 27 26.28 -1.17 -28.95
C THR A 27 25.16 -2.05 -28.38
N LEU A 28 25.38 -3.36 -28.22
CA LEU A 28 24.36 -4.34 -27.81
C LEU A 28 23.54 -3.89 -26.59
N VAL A 29 24.22 -3.44 -25.54
CA VAL A 29 23.57 -2.97 -24.31
C VAL A 29 22.68 -1.75 -24.56
N GLN A 30 23.14 -0.81 -25.40
CA GLN A 30 22.39 0.42 -25.72
C GLN A 30 21.18 0.11 -26.61
N ASP A 31 21.34 -0.78 -27.58
CA ASP A 31 20.29 -1.20 -28.50
C ASP A 31 19.19 -1.95 -27.75
N ASP A 32 19.55 -2.84 -26.82
CA ASP A 32 18.59 -3.58 -25.99
C ASP A 32 17.85 -2.67 -25.01
N MET A 33 18.53 -1.71 -24.39
CA MET A 33 17.89 -0.71 -23.55
C MET A 33 16.96 0.19 -24.37
N GLY A 34 17.37 0.60 -25.57
CA GLY A 34 16.55 1.37 -26.50
C GLY A 34 15.33 0.60 -27.00
N PHE A 35 15.50 -0.70 -27.27
CA PHE A 35 14.42 -1.61 -27.66
C PHE A 35 13.38 -1.76 -26.56
N VAL A 36 13.80 -2.08 -25.33
CA VAL A 36 12.89 -2.24 -24.17
C VAL A 36 12.18 -0.91 -23.84
N LYS A 37 12.84 0.23 -24.04
CA LYS A 37 12.23 1.56 -23.84
C LYS A 37 11.11 1.88 -24.85
N LYS A 38 11.26 1.44 -26.10
CA LYS A 38 10.27 1.68 -27.17
C LYS A 38 9.15 0.62 -27.23
N HIS A 39 9.37 -0.55 -26.62
CA HIS A 39 8.45 -1.67 -26.71
C HIS A 39 7.31 -1.56 -25.67
N ASP A 40 6.09 -1.27 -26.15
CA ASP A 40 4.89 -1.01 -25.32
C ASP A 40 4.59 -2.13 -24.30
N VAL A 41 4.68 -3.39 -24.71
CA VAL A 41 4.46 -4.54 -23.81
C VAL A 41 5.49 -4.55 -22.67
N CYS A 42 6.74 -4.17 -22.94
CA CYS A 42 7.77 -4.08 -21.90
C CYS A 42 7.57 -2.87 -20.98
N GLN A 43 7.04 -1.77 -21.49
CA GLN A 43 6.71 -0.58 -20.67
C GLN A 43 5.49 -0.82 -19.77
N ARG A 44 4.45 -1.52 -20.26
CA ARG A 44 3.26 -1.84 -19.46
C ARG A 44 3.52 -2.87 -18.38
N MET A 45 4.42 -3.83 -18.62
CA MET A 45 4.77 -4.88 -17.66
C MET A 45 5.96 -4.51 -16.77
N GLY A 46 6.74 -3.49 -17.15
CA GLY A 46 7.86 -2.99 -16.36
C GLY A 46 7.34 -2.28 -15.11
N SER A 47 7.59 -2.85 -13.94
CA SER A 47 7.04 -2.41 -12.64
C SER A 47 7.62 -1.09 -12.10
N VAL A 48 8.14 -0.20 -12.95
CA VAL A 48 8.76 1.05 -12.48
C VAL A 48 7.73 2.17 -12.48
N GLN A 49 7.09 2.34 -11.33
CA GLN A 49 6.30 3.52 -11.02
C GLN A 49 7.25 4.73 -10.95
N HIS A 50 7.54 5.38 -12.09
CA HIS A 50 8.26 6.66 -12.18
C HIS A 50 7.38 7.84 -11.72
N GLN A 51 6.44 7.61 -10.81
CA GLN A 51 5.74 8.71 -10.19
C GLN A 51 6.67 9.31 -9.14
N LEU A 52 6.86 10.62 -9.21
CA LEU A 52 7.48 11.38 -8.12
C LEU A 52 6.73 10.99 -6.85
N THR A 53 7.47 10.56 -5.82
CA THR A 53 6.90 10.30 -4.51
C THR A 53 6.19 11.58 -4.07
N THR A 54 4.86 11.56 -4.00
CA THR A 54 4.11 12.70 -3.48
C THR A 54 4.65 13.01 -2.10
N SER A 55 5.07 14.26 -1.87
CA SER A 55 5.58 14.70 -0.57
C SER A 55 4.53 14.43 0.50
N MET A 56 4.73 13.39 1.31
CA MET A 56 3.86 13.09 2.45
C MET A 56 4.08 14.18 3.49
N THR A 57 3.05 14.96 3.79
CA THR A 57 3.09 15.90 4.91
C THR A 57 2.95 15.12 6.21
N PRO A 58 3.95 15.16 7.11
CA PRO A 58 3.82 14.53 8.41
C PRO A 58 2.72 15.25 9.20
N ILE A 59 1.80 14.48 9.76
CA ILE A 59 0.81 15.00 10.69
C ILE A 59 1.51 15.22 12.04
N LEU A 60 1.80 16.48 12.37
CA LEU A 60 2.34 16.88 13.66
C LEU A 60 1.18 17.23 14.59
N ASN A 61 0.99 16.42 15.64
CA ASN A 61 0.11 16.74 16.75
C ASN A 61 0.96 16.83 18.02
N LEU A 62 0.78 17.89 18.82
CA LEU A 62 1.50 18.13 20.09
C LEU A 62 0.63 17.85 21.32
N VAL A 63 -0.65 17.50 21.11
CA VAL A 63 -1.63 17.31 22.19
C VAL A 63 -1.98 15.83 22.31
N LEU A 64 -1.74 15.27 23.50
CA LEU A 64 -2.13 13.91 23.88
C LEU A 64 -3.62 13.68 23.61
N PHE A 65 -3.96 12.58 22.94
CA PHE A 65 -5.33 12.14 22.66
C PHE A 65 -6.18 13.09 21.81
N ALA A 66 -5.62 14.16 21.24
CA ALA A 66 -6.38 15.11 20.43
C ALA A 66 -6.71 14.57 19.03
N MET A 67 -5.90 13.66 18.49
CA MET A 67 -6.05 13.17 17.13
C MET A 67 -5.86 11.65 17.07
N TRP A 68 -6.83 10.98 16.46
CA TRP A 68 -6.86 9.52 16.37
C TRP A 68 -6.92 9.04 14.93
N GLY A 69 -6.06 8.11 14.58
CA GLY A 69 -6.09 7.37 13.33
C GLY A 69 -6.95 6.13 13.49
N ILE A 70 -7.95 5.95 12.64
CA ILE A 70 -8.86 4.80 12.67
C ILE A 70 -8.58 3.91 11.48
N ASP A 71 -8.37 2.63 11.75
CA ASP A 71 -8.16 1.62 10.73
C ASP A 71 -9.02 0.38 10.97
N LEU A 72 -9.36 -0.31 9.88
CA LEU A 72 -10.10 -1.56 9.89
C LEU A 72 -9.20 -2.67 9.39
N VAL A 73 -8.83 -3.56 10.31
CA VAL A 73 -8.18 -4.81 9.94
C VAL A 73 -9.22 -5.70 9.28
N GLY A 74 -8.91 -6.11 8.04
CA GLY A 74 -9.77 -6.90 7.15
C GLY A 74 -10.18 -8.26 7.72
N LYS A 75 -10.92 -9.06 6.92
CA LYS A 75 -11.54 -10.31 7.36
C LYS A 75 -10.53 -11.30 7.96
N LEU A 76 -10.47 -11.35 9.29
CA LEU A 76 -9.74 -12.35 10.06
C LEU A 76 -10.51 -13.67 10.07
N LEU A 77 -9.80 -14.76 10.39
CA LEU A 77 -10.43 -16.06 10.64
C LEU A 77 -11.56 -15.89 11.66
N LYS A 78 -12.74 -16.45 11.35
CA LYS A 78 -13.96 -16.23 12.14
C LYS A 78 -13.73 -16.66 13.59
N ALA A 79 -13.73 -15.69 14.51
CA ALA A 79 -13.73 -15.99 15.94
C ALA A 79 -15.14 -16.32 16.44
N LYS A 80 -15.24 -16.85 17.67
CA LYS A 80 -16.51 -17.16 18.35
C LYS A 80 -17.43 -15.93 18.30
N GLY A 81 -18.64 -16.08 17.75
CA GLY A 81 -19.62 -14.99 17.62
C GLY A 81 -19.60 -14.21 16.31
N ASN A 82 -18.99 -14.74 15.23
CA ASN A 82 -18.94 -14.12 13.90
C ASN A 82 -18.20 -12.77 13.86
N LEU A 83 -17.25 -12.57 14.76
CA LEU A 83 -16.33 -11.43 14.75
C LEU A 83 -15.28 -11.68 13.66
N LYS A 84 -15.29 -10.86 12.62
CA LYS A 84 -14.44 -11.03 11.43
C LYS A 84 -13.54 -9.84 11.19
N TYR A 85 -13.82 -8.71 11.80
CA TYR A 85 -13.09 -7.47 11.58
C TYR A 85 -12.55 -7.01 12.92
N THR A 86 -11.50 -6.20 12.90
CA THR A 86 -11.02 -5.51 14.10
C THR A 86 -10.90 -4.04 13.76
N VAL A 87 -11.54 -3.19 14.54
CA VAL A 87 -11.30 -1.75 14.47
C VAL A 87 -10.16 -1.40 15.41
N VAL A 88 -9.26 -0.56 14.93
CA VAL A 88 -8.13 -0.06 15.67
C VAL A 88 -8.18 1.47 15.63
N ALA A 89 -8.03 2.10 16.79
CA ALA A 89 -7.83 3.54 16.92
C ALA A 89 -6.46 3.79 17.54
N VAL A 90 -5.64 4.62 16.91
CA VAL A 90 -4.28 4.94 17.34
C VAL A 90 -4.16 6.44 17.57
N ASP A 91 -3.76 6.86 18.77
CA ASP A 91 -3.42 8.25 19.04
C ASP A 91 -2.15 8.64 18.27
N TYR A 92 -2.21 9.76 17.55
CA TYR A 92 -1.09 10.17 16.69
C TYR A 92 0.17 10.56 17.48
N PHE A 93 0.01 11.13 18.69
CA PHE A 93 1.11 11.63 19.51
C PHE A 93 1.77 10.52 20.34
N SER A 94 1.02 9.89 21.24
CA SER A 94 1.52 8.85 22.16
C SER A 94 1.70 7.48 21.50
N LYS A 95 1.14 7.28 20.30
CA LYS A 95 0.99 5.96 19.67
C LYS A 95 0.17 4.97 20.51
N TRP A 96 -0.68 5.46 21.42
CA TRP A 96 -1.60 4.62 22.19
C TRP A 96 -2.60 3.93 21.28
N VAL A 97 -2.85 2.63 21.50
CA VAL A 97 -3.72 1.80 20.65
C VAL A 97 -4.92 1.28 21.43
N GLU A 98 -6.11 1.55 20.91
CA GLU A 98 -7.36 0.88 21.32
C GLU A 98 -7.82 -0.02 20.17
N ALA A 99 -8.14 -1.28 20.46
CA ALA A 99 -8.61 -2.22 19.44
C ALA A 99 -9.82 -3.01 19.95
N ALA A 100 -10.80 -3.22 19.08
CA ALA A 100 -11.97 -4.04 19.39
C ALA A 100 -12.42 -4.88 18.20
N PRO A 101 -12.88 -6.12 18.45
CA PRO A 101 -13.42 -6.95 17.39
C PRO A 101 -14.82 -6.49 16.97
N LEU A 102 -15.08 -6.52 15.67
CA LEU A 102 -16.34 -6.16 15.04
C LEU A 102 -16.94 -7.33 14.24
N LYS A 103 -18.27 -7.47 14.32
CA LYS A 103 -19.02 -8.43 13.49
C LYS A 103 -19.20 -7.92 12.06
N ARG A 104 -19.33 -6.59 11.90
CA ARG A 104 -19.68 -5.92 10.64
C ARG A 104 -19.01 -4.55 10.59
N THR A 105 -18.57 -4.12 9.41
CA THR A 105 -17.82 -2.86 9.15
C THR A 105 -18.69 -1.61 9.07
N GLY A 106 -19.93 -1.65 9.58
CA GLY A 106 -20.83 -0.49 9.54
C GLY A 106 -20.32 0.68 10.40
N SER A 107 -20.58 1.90 9.96
CA SER A 107 -20.24 3.15 10.65
C SER A 107 -20.73 3.19 12.10
N ASP A 108 -21.94 2.68 12.36
CA ASP A 108 -22.54 2.67 13.70
C ASP A 108 -21.69 1.88 14.72
N ASN A 109 -21.10 0.76 14.27
CA ASN A 109 -20.24 -0.05 15.13
C ASN A 109 -18.94 0.67 15.46
N ILE A 110 -18.40 1.43 14.51
CA ILE A 110 -17.17 2.20 14.66
C ILE A 110 -17.41 3.40 15.58
N ILE A 111 -18.51 4.13 15.39
CA ILE A 111 -18.91 5.23 16.29
C ILE A 111 -19.09 4.71 17.72
N ARG A 112 -19.78 3.58 17.89
CA ARG A 112 -19.96 2.96 19.21
C ARG A 112 -18.63 2.54 19.84
N PHE A 113 -17.70 2.05 19.05
CA PHE A 113 -16.35 1.73 19.50
C PHE A 113 -15.61 3.00 19.97
N LEU A 114 -15.57 4.05 19.14
CA LEU A 114 -14.91 5.31 19.49
C LEU A 114 -15.49 5.92 20.76
N TRP A 115 -16.83 5.93 20.88
CA TRP A 115 -17.48 6.45 22.07
C TRP A 115 -17.05 5.68 23.32
N LYS A 116 -17.11 4.35 23.26
CA LYS A 116 -16.88 3.48 24.43
C LYS A 116 -15.41 3.33 24.83
N HIS A 117 -14.49 3.36 23.86
CA HIS A 117 -13.08 3.05 24.08
C HIS A 117 -12.18 4.27 24.00
N VAL A 118 -12.58 5.33 23.29
CA VAL A 118 -11.81 6.56 23.15
C VAL A 118 -12.43 7.69 23.98
N ALA A 119 -13.66 8.10 23.65
CA ALA A 119 -14.26 9.31 24.20
C ALA A 119 -14.51 9.23 25.72
N THR A 120 -15.03 8.10 26.20
CA THR A 120 -15.30 7.90 27.65
C THR A 120 -14.05 7.78 28.51
N ARG A 121 -12.89 7.43 27.92
CA ARG A 121 -11.64 7.20 28.66
C ARG A 121 -10.71 8.39 28.61
N PHE A 122 -10.57 9.00 27.43
CA PHE A 122 -9.60 10.05 27.16
C PHE A 122 -10.25 11.43 26.96
N GLY A 123 -11.59 11.50 26.94
CA GLY A 123 -12.35 12.72 26.73
C GLY A 123 -12.63 12.99 25.25
N THR A 124 -13.17 14.18 24.97
CA THR A 124 -13.51 14.60 23.61
C THR A 124 -12.25 14.87 22.81
N THR A 125 -12.11 14.18 21.68
CA THR A 125 -10.99 14.36 20.74
C THR A 125 -11.33 15.47 19.75
N HIS A 126 -10.30 16.11 19.18
CA HIS A 126 -10.48 17.18 18.20
C HIS A 126 -10.65 16.64 16.78
N THR A 127 -10.00 15.51 16.44
CA THR A 127 -9.98 15.02 15.06
C THR A 127 -9.87 13.50 15.00
N TYR A 128 -10.66 12.90 14.10
CA TYR A 128 -10.56 11.49 13.71
C TYR A 128 -10.17 11.41 12.23
N ILE A 129 -9.14 10.63 11.92
CA ILE A 129 -8.67 10.40 10.56
C ILE A 129 -8.86 8.91 10.26
N GLY A 130 -9.78 8.57 9.36
CA GLY A 130 -10.04 7.19 8.96
C GLY A 130 -9.69 6.94 7.50
N GLN A 131 -8.98 5.84 7.22
CA GLN A 131 -8.93 5.28 5.87
C GLN A 131 -9.90 4.11 5.78
N PHE A 132 -11.18 4.41 5.54
CA PHE A 132 -12.15 3.37 5.21
C PHE A 132 -11.96 3.00 3.75
N THR A 133 -11.00 2.12 3.47
CA THR A 133 -10.97 1.45 2.17
C THR A 133 -12.26 0.63 2.07
N SER A 134 -13.08 0.90 1.06
CA SER A 134 -14.31 0.17 0.81
C SER A 134 -13.98 -1.32 0.66
N VAL A 135 -14.27 -2.11 1.69
CA VAL A 135 -14.10 -3.58 1.70
C VAL A 135 -15.37 -4.26 1.22
#